data_AF-A0A1Y3AFV4-F1
#
_entry.id   AF-A0A1Y3AFV4-F1
#
_cell.length_a   1.000
_cell.length_b   1.000
_cell.length_c   1.000
_cell.angle_alpha   90.00
_cell.angle_beta   90.00
_cell.angle_gamma   90.00
#
_symmetry.space_group_name_H-M   'P 1'
#
loop_
_entity.id
_entity.type
_entity.pdbx_description
1 polymer ?
#
loop_
_entity_poly.entity_id
_entity_poly.type
_entity_poly.pdbx_seq_one_letter_code
_entity_poly.pdbx_strand_id
1 'polypeptide(L)'
;MSEFDIVDAAAIREGRATDAYFERTEAALEAAGRNPRVVAEVTADQFPDGEFELFAGLGDAVELLAGRGVDVDAIPEGRLFDGGPVMRIEGPYAAFARLETSLLGFL
;
A
#
# COMPACT_ATOMS: atom_id res chain seq x y z
N MET A 1 -3.98 -20.87 -16.81
CA MET A 1 -2.88 -19.91 -17.06
C MET A 1 -3.41 -18.89 -18.04
N SER A 2 -3.18 -17.61 -17.75
CA SER A 2 -3.62 -16.47 -18.57
C SER A 2 -2.96 -16.50 -19.96
N GLU A 3 -3.63 -15.92 -20.97
CA GLU A 3 -3.11 -15.76 -22.34
C GLU A 3 -1.92 -14.78 -22.40
N PHE A 4 -1.81 -13.90 -21.41
CA PHE A 4 -0.77 -12.89 -21.29
C PHE A 4 -0.06 -12.95 -19.94
N ASP A 5 1.17 -12.42 -19.88
CA ASP A 5 1.95 -12.23 -18.65
C ASP A 5 1.43 -11.01 -17.86
N ILE A 6 0.18 -11.11 -17.41
CA ILE A 6 -0.49 -10.11 -16.59
C ILE A 6 -0.79 -10.67 -15.20
N VAL A 7 -0.78 -9.79 -14.21
CA VAL A 7 -1.21 -10.10 -12.86
C VAL A 7 -2.74 -10.05 -12.80
N ASP A 8 -3.37 -11.14 -12.39
CA ASP A 8 -4.83 -11.17 -12.23
C ASP A 8 -5.29 -10.43 -10.96
N ALA A 9 -6.55 -9.99 -10.95
CA ALA A 9 -7.11 -9.25 -9.82
C ALA A 9 -7.13 -10.07 -8.51
N ALA A 10 -7.19 -11.40 -8.60
CA ALA A 10 -7.11 -12.27 -7.43
C ALA A 10 -5.71 -12.21 -6.80
N ALA A 11 -4.66 -12.18 -7.62
CA ALA A 11 -3.27 -12.08 -7.17
C ALA A 11 -3.01 -10.79 -6.43
N ILE A 12 -3.57 -9.68 -6.92
CA ILE A 12 -3.50 -8.38 -6.25
C ILE A 12 -4.26 -8.43 -4.92
N ARG A 13 -5.53 -8.87 -4.93
CA ARG A 13 -6.38 -8.92 -3.73
C ARG A 13 -5.82 -9.85 -2.65
N GLU A 14 -5.19 -10.95 -3.02
CA GLU A 14 -4.62 -11.93 -2.08
C GLU A 14 -3.19 -11.56 -1.61
N GLY A 15 -2.63 -10.44 -2.09
CA GLY A 15 -1.25 -10.04 -1.76
C GLY A 15 -0.18 -10.97 -2.34
N ARG A 16 -0.51 -11.71 -3.41
CA ARG A 16 0.46 -12.53 -4.18
C ARG A 16 1.26 -11.67 -5.17
N ALA A 17 0.69 -10.56 -5.61
CA ALA A 17 1.38 -9.54 -6.40
C ALA A 17 2.21 -8.63 -5.48
N THR A 18 3.23 -9.21 -4.86
CA THR A 18 4.06 -8.58 -3.84
C THR A 18 5.52 -8.90 -4.07
N ASP A 19 6.41 -8.06 -3.55
CA ASP A 19 7.81 -8.40 -3.45
C ASP A 19 8.02 -9.54 -2.44
N ALA A 20 8.84 -10.52 -2.80
CA ALA A 20 9.05 -11.74 -2.02
C ALA A 20 9.61 -11.47 -0.60
N TYR A 21 10.17 -10.28 -0.34
CA TYR A 21 10.66 -9.95 0.98
C TYR A 21 9.51 -9.70 1.98
N PHE A 22 8.32 -9.28 1.55
CA PHE A 22 7.20 -9.12 2.48
C PHE A 22 6.75 -10.44 3.09
N GLU A 23 6.71 -11.51 2.30
CA GLU A 23 6.45 -12.87 2.81
C GLU A 23 7.50 -13.30 3.84
N ARG A 24 8.77 -12.95 3.60
CA ARG A 24 9.87 -13.24 4.54
C ARG A 24 9.76 -12.40 5.81
N THR A 25 9.36 -11.14 5.70
CA THR A 25 9.15 -10.24 6.84
C THR A 25 7.98 -10.73 7.70
N GLU A 26 6.86 -11.11 7.09
CA GLU A 26 5.71 -11.68 7.82
C GLU A 26 6.10 -12.97 8.54
N ALA A 27 6.80 -13.90 7.87
CA ALA A 27 7.28 -15.13 8.51
C ALA A 27 8.24 -14.86 9.67
N ALA A 28 9.13 -13.87 9.54
CA ALA A 28 10.04 -13.47 10.62
C ALA A 28 9.30 -12.85 11.81
N LEU A 29 8.28 -12.03 11.54
CA LEU A 29 7.43 -11.42 12.56
C LEU A 29 6.57 -12.47 13.29
N GLU A 30 5.99 -13.42 12.55
CA GLU A 30 5.24 -14.55 13.11
C GLU A 30 6.13 -15.42 14.00
N ALA A 31 7.33 -15.80 13.53
CA ALA A 31 8.30 -16.57 14.30
C ALA A 31 8.75 -15.82 15.58
N ALA A 32 8.79 -14.49 15.53
CA ALA A 32 9.06 -13.65 16.70
C ALA A 32 7.84 -13.40 17.59
N GLY A 33 6.64 -13.85 17.21
CA GLY A 33 5.39 -13.56 17.92
C GLY A 33 5.04 -12.07 17.95
N ARG A 34 5.42 -11.32 16.91
CA ARG A 34 5.26 -9.85 16.83
C ARG A 34 4.32 -9.49 15.70
N ASN A 35 3.32 -8.66 16.02
CA ASN A 35 2.50 -7.97 15.01
C ASN A 35 2.19 -6.56 15.54
N PRO A 36 3.11 -5.60 15.38
CA PRO A 36 2.92 -4.27 15.93
C PRO A 36 1.79 -3.54 15.21
N ARG A 37 1.06 -2.70 15.95
CA ARG A 37 0.23 -1.64 15.34
C ARG A 37 1.16 -0.51 14.93
N VAL A 38 1.09 -0.11 13.66
CA VAL A 38 1.98 0.91 13.05
C VAL A 38 1.14 1.96 12.33
N VAL A 39 1.79 3.08 12.03
CA VAL A 39 1.32 4.10 11.10
C VAL A 39 2.31 4.13 9.94
N ALA A 40 1.83 3.83 8.74
CA ALA A 40 2.61 3.94 7.50
C ALA A 40 2.13 5.17 6.71
N GLU A 41 3.07 5.94 6.19
CA GLU A 41 2.81 7.13 5.37
C GLU A 41 3.32 6.90 3.95
N VAL A 42 2.52 7.29 2.96
CA VAL A 42 2.88 7.25 1.54
C VAL A 42 3.20 8.67 1.08
N THR A 43 4.42 8.87 0.61
CA THR A 43 4.98 10.15 0.15
C THR A 43 5.65 9.93 -1.19
N ALA A 44 5.48 10.82 -2.18
CA ALA A 44 6.27 10.75 -3.42
C ALA A 44 7.73 11.13 -3.13
N ASP A 45 7.90 12.26 -2.46
CA ASP A 45 9.20 12.78 -2.03
C ASP A 45 9.26 13.02 -0.53
N GLN A 46 10.45 12.84 0.03
CA GLN A 46 10.69 13.06 1.46
C GLN A 46 10.52 14.53 1.87
N PHE A 47 10.78 15.46 0.94
CA PHE A 47 10.68 16.90 1.15
C PHE A 47 10.13 17.58 -0.10
N PRO A 48 9.40 18.71 0.07
CA PRO A 48 8.93 19.49 -1.07
C PRO A 48 10.08 20.08 -1.88
N ASP A 49 9.99 20.04 -3.20
CA ASP A 49 10.98 20.62 -4.12
C ASP A 49 10.43 21.74 -5.01
N GLY A 50 9.11 21.96 -4.98
CA GLY A 50 8.39 22.99 -5.71
C GLY A 50 7.74 22.52 -7.01
N GLU A 51 8.02 21.28 -7.45
CA GLU A 51 7.27 20.63 -8.53
C GLU A 51 6.04 19.93 -7.96
N PHE A 52 4.95 19.88 -8.74
CA PHE A 52 3.68 19.31 -8.27
C PHE A 52 3.37 17.98 -8.95
N GLU A 53 2.96 16.98 -8.17
CA GLU A 53 2.34 15.76 -8.64
C GLU A 53 0.81 15.83 -8.57
N LEU A 54 0.12 15.04 -9.40
CA LEU A 54 -1.34 14.84 -9.32
C LEU A 54 -1.64 13.51 -8.65
N PHE A 55 -2.34 13.53 -7.51
CA PHE A 55 -2.72 12.31 -6.81
C PHE A 55 -3.83 11.54 -7.55
N ALA A 56 -3.60 10.27 -7.88
CA ALA A 56 -4.52 9.38 -8.60
C ALA A 56 -4.48 7.95 -8.04
N GLY A 57 -5.44 7.10 -8.42
CA GLY A 57 -5.45 5.69 -8.03
C GLY A 57 -6.07 5.39 -6.66
N LEU A 58 -6.66 6.40 -6.01
CA LEU A 58 -7.20 6.27 -4.65
C LEU A 58 -8.34 5.25 -4.59
N GLY A 59 -9.17 5.17 -5.63
CA GLY A 59 -10.28 4.22 -5.68
C GLY A 59 -9.83 2.75 -5.56
N ASP A 60 -8.83 2.36 -6.34
CA ASP A 60 -8.28 1.00 -6.32
C ASP A 60 -7.49 0.73 -5.03
N ALA A 61 -6.76 1.72 -4.53
CA ALA A 61 -6.06 1.63 -3.25
C ALA A 61 -7.02 1.40 -2.06
N VAL A 62 -8.15 2.10 -2.01
CA VAL A 62 -9.17 1.92 -0.96
C VAL A 62 -9.82 0.54 -1.08
N GLU A 63 -10.15 0.09 -2.30
CA GLU A 63 -10.69 -1.26 -2.53
C GLU A 63 -9.71 -2.36 -2.09
N LEU A 64 -8.40 -2.17 -2.31
CA LEU A 64 -7.37 -3.12 -1.88
C LEU A 64 -7.29 -3.27 -0.36
N LEU A 65 -7.47 -2.16 0.38
CA LEU A 65 -7.34 -2.10 1.84
C LEU A 65 -8.66 -2.37 2.58
N ALA A 66 -9.79 -2.36 1.87
CA ALA A 66 -11.12 -2.55 2.45
C ALA A 66 -11.25 -3.88 3.20
N GLY A 67 -11.89 -3.83 4.38
CA GLY A 67 -12.18 -5.02 5.19
C GLY A 67 -11.00 -5.62 5.94
N ARG A 68 -9.83 -4.96 5.96
CA ARG A 68 -8.60 -5.48 6.60
C ARG A 68 -8.36 -5.01 8.04
N GLY A 69 -9.30 -4.26 8.62
CA GLY A 69 -9.16 -3.75 9.99
C GLY A 69 -8.05 -2.70 10.14
N VAL A 70 -7.84 -1.91 9.09
CA VAL A 70 -6.94 -0.75 9.08
C VAL A 70 -7.74 0.53 8.90
N ASP A 71 -7.24 1.61 9.47
CA ASP A 71 -7.75 2.96 9.24
C ASP A 71 -6.93 3.59 8.11
N VAL A 72 -7.60 4.22 7.14
CA VAL A 72 -6.94 4.84 5.98
C VAL A 72 -7.40 6.29 5.87
N ASP A 73 -6.45 7.21 5.99
CA ASP A 73 -6.63 8.64 5.70
C ASP A 73 -5.91 8.98 4.40
N ALA A 74 -6.54 9.72 3.50
CA ALA A 74 -5.90 10.18 2.27
C ALA A 74 -6.40 11.57 1.86
N ILE A 75 -5.59 12.30 1.11
CA ILE A 75 -6.06 13.51 0.44
C ILE A 75 -7.05 13.12 -0.68
N PRO A 76 -7.95 14.03 -1.12
CA PRO A 76 -8.83 13.75 -2.23
C PRO A 76 -8.05 13.50 -3.53
N GLU A 77 -8.48 12.49 -4.29
CA GLU A 77 -7.98 12.24 -5.65
C GLU A 77 -8.13 13.49 -6.54
N GLY A 78 -7.17 13.70 -7.44
CA GLY A 78 -7.10 14.88 -8.31
C GLY A 78 -6.50 16.11 -7.63
N ARG A 79 -6.08 16.03 -6.36
CA ARG A 79 -5.35 17.09 -5.68
C ARG A 79 -3.90 17.13 -6.15
N LEU A 80 -3.41 18.34 -6.45
CA LEU A 80 -1.98 18.57 -6.62
C LEU A 80 -1.28 18.56 -5.26
N PHE A 81 -0.14 17.91 -5.17
CA PHE A 81 0.70 17.83 -3.97
C PHE A 81 2.18 17.98 -4.35
N ASP A 82 3.02 18.23 -3.34
CA ASP A 82 4.48 18.37 -3.45
C ASP A 82 5.05 17.75 -2.17
N GLY A 83 5.70 16.58 -2.30
CA GLY A 83 6.14 15.75 -1.18
C GLY A 83 5.06 14.81 -0.63
N GLY A 84 4.66 14.99 0.64
CA GLY A 84 3.62 14.17 1.26
C GLY A 84 3.46 14.36 2.77
N PRO A 85 2.67 13.52 3.46
CA PRO A 85 2.03 12.30 2.94
C PRO A 85 0.72 12.54 2.19
N VAL A 86 0.45 11.71 1.18
CA VAL A 86 -0.81 11.68 0.43
C VAL A 86 -1.79 10.65 0.98
N MET A 87 -1.28 9.62 1.66
CA MET A 87 -2.04 8.56 2.32
C MET A 87 -1.35 8.13 3.61
N ARG A 88 -2.15 7.77 4.61
CA ARG A 88 -1.72 7.18 5.87
C ARG A 88 -2.56 5.94 6.19
N ILE A 89 -1.89 4.87 6.60
CA ILE A 89 -2.49 3.59 6.96
C ILE A 89 -2.13 3.26 8.40
N GLU A 90 -3.12 3.10 9.27
CA GLU A 90 -2.93 2.72 10.66
C GLU A 90 -3.54 1.34 10.95
N GLY A 91 -2.76 0.43 11.52
CA GLY A 91 -3.25 -0.90 11.88
C GLY A 91 -2.15 -1.90 12.18
N PRO A 92 -2.49 -3.17 12.44
CA PRO A 92 -1.50 -4.24 12.57
C PRO A 92 -0.71 -4.37 11.27
N TYR A 93 0.62 -4.37 11.34
CA TYR A 93 1.47 -4.38 10.14
C TYR A 93 1.16 -5.57 9.21
N ALA A 94 0.93 -6.76 9.77
CA ALA A 94 0.59 -7.95 8.99
C ALA A 94 -0.77 -7.86 8.26
N ALA A 95 -1.62 -6.87 8.57
CA ALA A 95 -2.89 -6.69 7.86
C ALA A 95 -2.72 -6.11 6.44
N PHE A 96 -1.61 -5.40 6.19
CA PHE A 96 -1.42 -4.66 4.94
C PHE A 96 0.01 -4.71 4.36
N ALA A 97 1.01 -5.24 5.07
CA ALA A 97 2.41 -5.26 4.62
C ALA A 97 2.59 -5.81 3.19
N ARG A 98 2.06 -7.00 2.90
CA ARG A 98 2.13 -7.61 1.55
C ARG A 98 1.37 -6.87 0.45
N LEU A 99 0.61 -5.84 0.78
CA LEU A 99 -0.15 -5.06 -0.20
C LEU A 99 0.63 -3.85 -0.70
N GLU A 100 1.77 -3.52 -0.08
CA GLU A 100 2.54 -2.33 -0.41
C GLU A 100 2.92 -2.27 -1.89
N THR A 101 3.42 -3.37 -2.46
CA THR A 101 3.78 -3.42 -3.90
C THR A 101 2.60 -3.08 -4.81
N SER A 102 1.40 -3.60 -4.51
CA SER A 102 0.20 -3.32 -5.33
C SER A 102 -0.36 -1.93 -5.05
N LEU A 103 -0.33 -1.49 -3.78
CA LEU A 103 -0.78 -0.16 -3.37
C LEU A 103 0.02 0.93 -4.08
N LEU A 104 1.35 0.85 -4.04
CA LEU A 104 2.24 1.80 -4.73
C LEU A 104 2.16 1.69 -6.26
N GLY A 105 1.69 0.56 -6.79
CA GLY A 105 1.43 0.42 -8.21
C GLY A 105 0.11 1.07 -8.66
N PHE A 106 -0.83 1.30 -7.74
CA PHE A 106 -2.08 2.00 -8.01
C PHE A 106 -1.94 3.52 -7.93
N LEU A 107 -1.19 4.01 -6.94
CA LEU A 107 -0.98 5.43 -6.65
C LEU A 107 0.07 6.08 -7.57
#